data_AF-A0A2N1QKP4-F1
#
_entry.id   AF-A0A2N1QKP4-F1
#
_cell.length_a   1.000
_cell.length_b   1.000
_cell.length_c   1.000
_cell.angle_alpha   90.00
_cell.angle_beta   90.00
_cell.angle_gamma   90.00
#
_symmetry.space_group_name_H-M   'P 1'
#
loop_
_entity.id
_entity.type
_entity.pdbx_description
1 polymer ?
#
loop_
_entity_poly.entity_id
_entity_poly.type
_entity_poly.pdbx_seq_one_letter_code
_entity_poly.pdbx_strand_id
1 'polypeptide(L)'
;GTAYRGELSAGNEGIVLPSGREGRIRSVQVHGADSKVAWAGQRVAVSLAGVSIDEISRGDVLCAKGIYAPTRCFECELHLLESVPSLKHWQRVRLHIGTSDVMARVSLLESSSIQSGDTVPAQIVTEEDVVCLLDQRFVIRRYSPLETIAGGKVLSPFASKPRGRNARAACIKRIKSLMHAATPAERLAILIDSAGILHLADAVRLLQETPEETVRIGSKLRAAGGQTSKQTSSESTGQHPVDENPIFLQGEKKFFLSGRSVARLSSEISVFLQTFHQSHPSQKGALLDEVVLSVLKEFDTRTARSFIDFLVEGGTLVMEEGFIRLSAFTPRDDERFFKDSES
;
A
#
# COMPACT_ATOMS: atom_id res chain seq x y z
N GLY A 1 -19.09 22.18 4.31
CA GLY A 1 -18.09 21.84 3.27
C GLY A 1 -18.74 21.07 2.14
N THR A 2 -17.97 20.64 1.14
CA THR A 2 -18.44 19.66 0.14
C THR A 2 -18.03 18.27 0.61
N ALA A 3 -18.95 17.30 0.59
CA ALA A 3 -18.64 15.90 0.88
C ALA A 3 -17.94 15.28 -0.35
N TYR A 4 -16.69 14.84 -0.21
CA TYR A 4 -15.92 14.33 -1.34
C TYR A 4 -16.10 12.83 -1.57
N ARG A 5 -16.13 12.02 -0.50
CA ARG A 5 -16.25 10.56 -0.55
C ARG A 5 -17.08 10.04 0.62
N GLY A 6 -17.70 8.88 0.41
CA GLY A 6 -18.47 8.17 1.40
C GLY A 6 -19.80 8.85 1.76
N GLU A 7 -20.27 8.50 2.95
CA GLU A 7 -21.46 9.04 3.58
C GLU A 7 -21.13 9.53 4.99
N LEU A 8 -21.95 10.42 5.52
CA LEU A 8 -21.80 10.94 6.87
C LEU A 8 -23.18 11.09 7.53
N SER A 9 -23.29 10.62 8.78
CA SER A 9 -24.55 10.61 9.52
C SER A 9 -24.37 11.18 10.92
N ALA A 10 -25.48 11.67 11.50
CA ALA A 10 -25.51 12.06 12.90
C ALA A 10 -25.12 10.87 13.80
N GLY A 11 -24.33 11.15 14.83
CA GLY A 11 -23.81 10.15 15.76
C GLY A 11 -22.44 9.58 15.39
N ASN A 12 -21.98 9.69 14.13
CA ASN A 12 -20.65 9.25 13.73
C ASN A 12 -19.55 10.07 14.40
N GLU A 13 -18.42 9.43 14.66
CA GLU A 13 -17.18 10.09 15.05
C GLU A 13 -16.41 10.52 13.80
N GLY A 14 -15.69 11.63 13.91
CA GLY A 14 -14.84 12.14 12.86
C GLY A 14 -13.60 12.81 13.43
N ILE A 15 -12.58 12.90 12.59
CA ILE A 15 -11.35 13.62 12.89
C ILE A 15 -11.20 14.79 11.90
N VAL A 16 -10.84 15.95 12.44
CA VAL A 16 -10.50 17.14 11.65
C VAL A 16 -9.01 17.14 11.40
N LEU A 17 -8.62 16.98 10.14
CA LEU A 17 -7.23 17.03 9.70
C LEU A 17 -6.93 18.39 9.05
N PRO A 18 -5.71 18.95 9.20
CA PRO A 18 -4.52 18.29 9.73
C PRO A 18 -4.38 18.31 11.26
N SER A 19 -5.23 19.06 11.99
CA SER A 19 -5.07 19.25 13.44
C SER A 19 -5.18 17.98 14.30
N GLY A 20 -5.81 16.92 13.79
CA GLY A 20 -5.98 15.66 14.49
C GLY A 20 -7.07 15.69 15.57
N ARG A 21 -7.86 16.77 15.65
CA ARG A 21 -8.92 16.91 16.64
C ARG A 21 -10.07 15.97 16.35
N GLU A 22 -10.51 15.26 17.37
CA GLU A 22 -11.62 14.32 17.27
C GLU A 22 -12.92 14.99 17.72
N GLY A 23 -14.02 14.66 17.03
CA GLY A 23 -15.32 15.19 17.36
C GLY A 23 -16.45 14.26 16.93
N ARG A 24 -17.64 14.49 17.47
CA ARG A 24 -18.83 13.71 17.15
C ARG A 24 -19.83 14.53 16.35
N ILE A 25 -20.30 13.99 15.24
CA ILE A 25 -21.29 14.65 14.38
C ILE A 25 -22.64 14.67 15.13
N ARG A 26 -23.14 15.86 15.45
CA ARG A 26 -24.44 16.05 16.12
C ARG A 26 -25.60 16.06 15.14
N SER A 27 -25.43 16.79 14.05
CA SER A 27 -26.43 16.94 13.01
C SER A 27 -25.77 17.19 11.66
N VAL A 28 -26.53 16.89 10.61
CA VAL A 28 -26.12 17.01 9.23
C VAL A 28 -27.22 17.73 8.48
N GLN A 29 -26.85 18.72 7.69
CA GLN A 29 -27.78 19.49 6.87
C GLN A 29 -27.33 19.50 5.41
N VAL A 30 -28.27 19.26 4.50
CA VAL A 30 -28.05 19.29 3.06
C VAL A 30 -29.02 20.30 2.45
N HIS A 31 -28.51 21.28 1.70
CA HIS A 31 -29.31 22.37 1.13
C HIS A 31 -30.18 23.12 2.17
N GLY A 32 -29.68 23.25 3.41
CA GLY A 32 -30.35 23.99 4.49
C GLY A 32 -31.43 23.21 5.24
N ALA A 33 -31.67 21.95 4.89
CA ALA A 33 -32.60 21.07 5.62
C ALA A 33 -31.84 20.00 6.41
N ASP A 34 -32.36 19.64 7.58
CA ASP A 34 -31.84 18.52 8.37
C ASP A 34 -31.96 17.22 7.58
N SER A 35 -30.88 16.43 7.59
CA SER A 35 -30.82 15.12 6.95
C SER A 35 -30.25 14.08 7.90
N LYS A 36 -30.72 12.84 7.77
CA LYS A 36 -30.17 11.70 8.51
C LYS A 36 -28.77 11.31 8.00
N VAL A 37 -28.58 11.41 6.69
CA VAL A 37 -27.36 11.01 5.97
C VAL A 37 -27.05 12.07 4.92
N ALA A 38 -25.78 12.43 4.77
CA ALA A 38 -25.31 13.16 3.60
C ALA A 38 -24.30 12.33 2.81
N TRP A 39 -24.33 12.51 1.49
CA TRP A 39 -23.62 11.69 0.53
C TRP A 39 -22.54 12.51 -0.18
N ALA A 40 -21.50 11.81 -0.66
CA ALA A 40 -20.51 12.40 -1.55
C ALA A 40 -21.15 13.16 -2.73
N GLY A 41 -20.57 14.30 -3.08
CA GLY A 41 -21.08 15.23 -4.11
C GLY A 41 -21.96 16.35 -3.55
N GLN A 42 -22.50 16.22 -2.33
CA GLN A 42 -23.38 17.22 -1.74
C GLN A 42 -22.61 18.34 -1.01
N ARG A 43 -23.21 19.52 -0.94
CA ARG A 43 -22.81 20.55 0.02
C ARG A 43 -23.50 20.32 1.34
N VAL A 44 -22.69 20.11 2.37
CA VAL A 44 -23.12 19.65 3.68
C VAL A 44 -22.67 20.62 4.75
N ALA A 45 -23.61 21.03 5.61
CA ALA A 45 -23.29 21.64 6.88
C ALA A 45 -23.31 20.55 7.96
N VAL A 46 -22.26 20.52 8.78
CA VAL A 46 -22.08 19.52 9.83
C VAL A 46 -21.92 20.25 11.15
N SER A 47 -22.75 19.88 12.12
CA SER A 47 -22.55 20.30 13.51
C SER A 47 -21.64 19.28 14.20
N LEU A 48 -20.49 19.75 14.69
CA LEU A 48 -19.47 18.90 15.32
C LEU A 48 -19.37 19.21 16.82
N ALA A 49 -19.48 18.18 17.66
CA ALA A 49 -19.21 18.26 19.09
C ALA A 49 -17.71 18.05 19.34
N GLY A 50 -17.11 18.83 20.24
CA GLY A 50 -15.73 18.62 20.68
C GLY A 50 -14.67 19.39 19.89
N VAL A 51 -15.06 20.11 18.83
CA VAL A 51 -14.17 20.99 18.07
C VAL A 51 -14.85 22.35 17.91
N SER A 52 -14.17 23.41 18.33
CA SER A 52 -14.66 24.78 18.20
C SER A 52 -14.45 25.34 16.79
N ILE A 53 -15.21 26.36 16.41
CA ILE A 53 -15.12 26.95 15.07
C ILE A 53 -13.80 27.69 14.83
N ASP A 54 -13.21 28.31 15.87
CA ASP A 54 -11.91 28.97 15.84
C ASP A 54 -10.74 27.98 15.69
N GLU A 55 -11.00 26.70 15.91
CA GLU A 55 -10.02 25.63 15.75
C GLU A 55 -10.01 25.01 14.34
N ILE A 56 -10.92 25.45 13.47
CA ILE A 56 -11.09 24.95 12.11
C ILE A 56 -10.75 26.05 11.11
N SER A 57 -9.89 25.73 10.15
CA SER A 57 -9.51 26.62 9.07
C SER A 57 -9.98 26.12 7.71
N ARG A 58 -10.08 27.03 6.74
CA ARG A 58 -10.31 26.62 5.35
C ARG A 58 -9.12 25.79 4.86
N GLY A 59 -9.40 24.60 4.34
CA GLY A 59 -8.36 23.61 4.02
C GLY A 59 -8.45 22.38 4.91
N ASP A 60 -9.06 22.51 6.09
CA ASP A 60 -9.28 21.39 6.99
C ASP A 60 -10.33 20.42 6.44
N VAL A 61 -10.11 19.14 6.73
CA VAL A 61 -10.93 18.04 6.23
C VAL A 61 -11.47 17.24 7.42
N LEU A 62 -12.80 17.17 7.52
CA LEU A 62 -13.48 16.23 8.40
C LEU A 62 -13.58 14.87 7.71
N CYS A 63 -13.07 13.82 8.35
CA CYS A 63 -13.04 12.49 7.75
C CYS A 63 -13.10 11.36 8.79
N ALA A 64 -13.24 10.12 8.32
CA ALA A 64 -13.14 8.93 9.16
C ALA A 64 -11.70 8.71 9.64
N LYS A 65 -11.54 8.28 10.89
CA LYS A 65 -10.24 8.01 11.51
C LYS A 65 -9.55 6.82 10.85
N GLY A 66 -8.25 6.94 10.63
CA GLY A 66 -7.40 5.83 10.15
C GLY A 66 -7.28 5.67 8.63
N ILE A 67 -8.18 6.30 7.85
CA ILE A 67 -8.16 6.23 6.37
C ILE A 67 -7.33 7.37 5.77
N TYR A 68 -7.48 8.58 6.30
CA TYR A 68 -6.78 9.78 5.85
C TYR A 68 -5.74 10.21 6.87
N ALA A 69 -4.72 10.93 6.42
CA ALA A 69 -3.68 11.51 7.26
C ALA A 69 -3.17 12.83 6.66
N PRO A 70 -2.57 13.71 7.46
CA PRO A 70 -1.81 14.84 6.95
C PRO A 70 -0.58 14.35 6.16
N THR A 71 -0.23 15.05 5.09
CA THR A 71 0.96 14.77 4.28
C THR A 71 1.68 16.06 3.91
N ARG A 72 2.99 15.94 3.74
CA ARG A 72 3.84 17.00 3.16
C ARG A 72 4.45 16.63 1.81
N CYS A 73 4.16 15.42 1.33
CA CYS A 73 4.69 14.91 0.09
C CYS A 73 3.72 13.88 -0.49
N PHE A 74 3.27 14.12 -1.71
CA PHE A 74 2.45 13.18 -2.45
C PHE A 74 3.02 12.96 -3.85
N GLU A 75 2.72 11.80 -4.43
CA GLU A 75 3.09 11.44 -5.80
C GLU A 75 1.94 11.77 -6.75
N CYS A 76 2.28 12.26 -7.93
CA CYS A 76 1.30 12.71 -8.91
C CYS A 76 1.77 12.50 -10.35
N GLU A 77 0.79 12.48 -11.26
CA GLU A 77 1.03 12.92 -12.62
C GLU A 77 0.98 14.45 -12.64
N LEU A 78 1.98 15.07 -13.26
CA LEU A 78 2.09 16.51 -13.40
C LEU A 78 2.06 16.86 -14.88
N HIS A 79 1.14 17.73 -15.26
CA HIS A 79 1.00 18.26 -16.62
C HIS A 79 1.36 19.75 -16.65
N LEU A 80 2.33 20.13 -17.48
CA LEU A 80 2.69 21.54 -17.72
C LEU A 80 1.84 22.11 -18.84
N LEU A 81 1.23 23.27 -18.62
CA LEU A 81 0.41 23.91 -19.65
C LEU A 81 1.24 24.36 -20.85
N GLU A 82 0.65 24.31 -22.04
CA GLU A 82 1.32 24.68 -23.29
C GLU A 82 1.81 26.14 -23.31
N SER A 83 1.12 27.03 -22.59
CA SER A 83 1.51 28.44 -22.47
C SER A 83 2.78 28.66 -21.66
N VAL A 84 3.26 27.65 -20.92
CA VAL A 84 4.43 27.76 -20.05
C VAL A 84 5.63 27.06 -20.69
N PRO A 85 6.72 27.77 -21.00
CA PRO A 85 7.83 27.20 -21.77
C PRO A 85 8.54 26.06 -21.03
N SER A 86 8.76 26.22 -19.72
CA SER A 86 9.34 25.17 -18.90
C SER A 86 9.06 25.35 -17.41
N LEU A 87 9.18 24.26 -16.67
CA LEU A 87 9.12 24.22 -15.21
C LEU A 87 10.37 23.50 -14.68
N LYS A 88 11.08 24.13 -13.74
CA LYS A 88 12.34 23.58 -13.19
C LYS A 88 12.10 22.65 -12.02
N HIS A 89 13.00 21.69 -11.83
CA HIS A 89 13.05 20.88 -10.63
C HIS A 89 13.21 21.77 -9.39
N TRP A 90 12.50 21.41 -8.33
CA TRP A 90 12.50 22.10 -7.04
C TRP A 90 11.96 23.54 -7.08
N GLN A 91 11.33 23.95 -8.18
CA GLN A 91 10.72 25.27 -8.28
C GLN A 91 9.61 25.43 -7.24
N ARG A 92 9.68 26.54 -6.47
CA ARG A 92 8.66 26.91 -5.50
C ARG A 92 7.44 27.46 -6.24
N VAL A 93 6.26 26.97 -5.88
CA VAL A 93 4.99 27.24 -6.55
C VAL A 93 3.87 27.39 -5.52
N ARG A 94 2.74 27.94 -5.96
CA ARG A 94 1.49 27.96 -5.18
C ARG A 94 0.63 26.78 -5.60
N LEU A 95 0.25 25.94 -4.65
CA LEU A 95 -0.55 24.74 -4.86
C LEU A 95 -1.98 24.98 -4.37
N HIS A 96 -2.95 24.74 -5.24
CA HIS A 96 -4.35 24.63 -4.88
C HIS A 96 -4.79 23.17 -4.96
N ILE A 97 -5.20 22.60 -3.82
CA ILE A 97 -5.71 21.24 -3.72
C ILE A 97 -6.89 21.19 -2.74
N GLY A 98 -8.03 20.69 -3.21
CA GLY A 98 -9.28 20.82 -2.45
C GLY A 98 -9.62 22.28 -2.16
N THR A 99 -9.76 22.62 -0.88
CA THR A 99 -9.93 24.01 -0.42
C THR A 99 -8.65 24.65 0.11
N SER A 100 -7.54 23.91 0.12
CA SER A 100 -6.23 24.35 0.61
C SER A 100 -5.49 25.16 -0.46
N ASP A 101 -4.77 26.18 0.00
CA ASP A 101 -3.90 27.04 -0.79
C ASP A 101 -2.58 27.20 -0.04
N VAL A 102 -1.55 26.49 -0.48
CA VAL A 102 -0.27 26.39 0.24
C VAL A 102 0.91 26.58 -0.70
N MET A 103 2.05 26.95 -0.12
CA MET A 103 3.32 26.94 -0.84
C MET A 103 3.86 25.51 -0.96
N ALA A 104 4.38 25.17 -2.14
CA ALA A 104 4.92 23.85 -2.43
C ALA A 104 6.15 23.93 -3.34
N ARG A 105 6.84 22.81 -3.51
CA ARG A 105 7.92 22.62 -4.47
C ARG A 105 7.63 21.43 -5.36
N VAL A 106 7.92 21.60 -6.65
CA VAL A 106 7.76 20.54 -7.64
C VAL A 106 9.03 19.70 -7.72
N SER A 107 8.97 18.45 -7.29
CA SER A 107 10.07 17.50 -7.39
C SER A 107 9.93 16.66 -8.65
N LEU A 108 10.59 17.11 -9.72
CA LEU A 108 10.75 16.33 -10.95
C LEU A 108 11.68 15.14 -10.70
N LEU A 109 11.25 13.94 -11.12
CA LEU A 109 11.94 12.69 -10.85
C LEU A 109 12.83 12.22 -12.01
N GLU A 110 12.52 12.59 -13.24
CA GLU A 110 13.25 12.09 -14.41
C GLU A 110 14.29 13.09 -14.92
N SER A 111 14.00 14.39 -14.79
CA SER A 111 14.80 15.47 -15.36
C SER A 111 14.92 16.66 -14.40
N SER A 112 15.79 17.61 -14.75
CA SER A 112 15.95 18.90 -14.06
C SER A 112 14.92 19.95 -14.51
N SER A 113 14.21 19.71 -15.60
CA SER A 113 13.09 20.54 -16.09
C SER A 113 12.15 19.73 -16.99
N ILE A 114 10.90 20.19 -17.11
CA ILE A 114 9.93 19.73 -18.12
C ILE A 114 9.57 20.87 -19.06
N GLN A 115 9.16 20.53 -20.28
CA GLN A 115 8.79 21.47 -21.34
C GLN A 115 7.28 21.63 -21.44
N SER A 116 6.87 22.68 -22.14
CA SER A 116 5.49 22.99 -22.51
C SER A 116 4.74 21.74 -23.02
N GLY A 117 3.56 21.47 -22.44
CA GLY A 117 2.70 20.33 -22.82
C GLY A 117 3.09 18.98 -22.21
N ASP A 118 4.26 18.86 -21.58
CA ASP A 118 4.72 17.59 -21.02
C ASP A 118 3.83 17.11 -19.86
N THR A 119 3.65 15.79 -19.80
CA THR A 119 3.07 15.10 -18.64
C THR A 119 4.08 14.10 -18.08
N VAL A 120 4.46 14.27 -16.81
CA VAL A 120 5.52 13.47 -16.18
C VAL A 120 5.14 12.96 -14.79
N PRO A 121 5.76 11.87 -14.32
CA PRO A 121 5.74 11.50 -12.91
C PRO A 121 6.51 12.52 -12.07
N ALA A 122 5.87 13.02 -11.02
CA ALA A 122 6.46 13.98 -10.10
C ALA A 122 6.03 13.73 -8.66
N GLN A 123 6.71 14.41 -7.73
CA GLN A 123 6.27 14.58 -6.35
C GLN A 123 6.01 16.06 -6.09
N ILE A 124 4.97 16.37 -5.32
CA ILE A 124 4.74 17.72 -4.79
C ILE A 124 5.08 17.71 -3.31
N VAL A 125 5.91 18.66 -2.89
CA VAL A 125 6.37 18.77 -1.50
C VAL A 125 5.88 20.08 -0.91
N THR A 126 4.99 20.02 0.06
CA THR A 126 4.33 21.20 0.65
C THR A 126 5.11 21.76 1.84
N GLU A 127 5.03 23.07 2.03
CA GLU A 127 5.65 23.77 3.16
C GLU A 127 4.83 23.62 4.45
N GLU A 128 3.58 23.19 4.34
CA GLU A 128 2.63 22.95 5.41
C GLU A 128 1.91 21.61 5.18
N ASP A 129 1.28 21.07 6.21
CA ASP A 129 0.50 19.84 6.10
C ASP A 129 -0.74 20.06 5.25
N VAL A 130 -0.99 19.14 4.33
CA VAL A 130 -2.22 19.09 3.54
C VAL A 130 -2.89 17.73 3.68
N VAL A 131 -4.19 17.68 3.41
CA VAL A 131 -4.93 16.43 3.28
C VAL A 131 -5.33 16.32 1.81
N CYS A 132 -4.79 15.32 1.13
CA CYS A 132 -5.12 15.08 -0.27
C CYS A 132 -5.79 13.72 -0.46
N LEU A 133 -6.68 13.66 -1.43
CA LEU A 133 -7.43 12.47 -1.77
C LEU A 133 -6.78 11.76 -2.95
N LEU A 134 -6.96 10.45 -3.00
CA LEU A 134 -6.64 9.64 -4.16
C LEU A 134 -7.38 10.17 -5.39
N ASP A 135 -6.67 10.29 -6.52
CA ASP A 135 -7.19 10.80 -7.78
C ASP A 135 -7.73 12.24 -7.74
N GLN A 136 -7.45 12.96 -6.65
CA GLN A 136 -7.81 14.36 -6.52
C GLN A 136 -6.98 15.19 -7.50
N ARG A 137 -7.66 16.06 -8.25
CA ARG A 137 -6.98 17.03 -9.11
C ARG A 137 -6.48 18.22 -8.30
N PHE A 138 -5.35 18.76 -8.71
CA PHE A 138 -4.77 19.97 -8.15
C PHE A 138 -4.34 20.93 -9.25
N VAL A 139 -4.18 22.19 -8.88
CA VAL A 139 -3.73 23.26 -9.76
C VAL A 139 -2.47 23.90 -9.17
N ILE A 140 -1.48 24.15 -10.02
CA ILE A 140 -0.24 24.84 -9.67
C ILE A 140 -0.24 26.21 -10.34
N ARG A 141 0.05 27.23 -9.53
CA ARG A 141 0.23 28.61 -9.97
C ARG A 141 1.63 29.11 -9.66
N ARG A 142 2.08 30.12 -10.41
CA ARG A 142 3.24 30.93 -10.03
C ARG A 142 2.97 31.64 -8.70
N TYR A 143 4.05 31.92 -7.99
CA TYR A 143 3.99 32.76 -6.79
C TYR A 143 3.58 34.20 -7.14
N SER A 144 4.19 34.77 -8.18
CA SER A 144 3.84 36.07 -8.75
C SER A 144 4.38 36.19 -10.19
N PRO A 145 3.61 36.72 -11.16
CA PRO A 145 2.17 36.99 -11.06
C PRO A 145 1.37 35.70 -10.82
N LEU A 146 0.15 35.80 -10.30
CA LEU A 146 -0.73 34.65 -10.03
C LEU A 146 -1.26 34.07 -11.35
N GLU A 147 -0.43 33.28 -12.03
CA GLU A 147 -0.75 32.60 -13.28
C GLU A 147 -0.83 31.09 -13.04
N THR A 148 -1.85 30.43 -13.59
CA THR A 148 -1.88 28.96 -13.62
C THR A 148 -0.85 28.45 -14.60
N ILE A 149 0.02 27.56 -14.12
CA ILE A 149 1.14 27.05 -14.93
C ILE A 149 1.08 25.55 -15.17
N ALA A 150 0.52 24.80 -14.24
CA ALA A 150 0.45 23.35 -14.32
C ALA A 150 -0.76 22.84 -13.55
N GLY A 151 -1.08 21.58 -13.76
CA GLY A 151 -2.06 20.85 -12.98
C GLY A 151 -1.68 19.38 -12.90
N GLY A 152 -2.49 18.60 -12.23
CA GLY A 152 -2.22 17.18 -12.14
C GLY A 152 -3.23 16.45 -11.30
N LYS A 153 -2.92 15.17 -11.06
CA LYS A 153 -3.75 14.25 -10.29
C LYS A 153 -2.90 13.54 -9.26
N VAL A 154 -3.39 13.45 -8.03
CA VAL A 154 -2.74 12.71 -6.94
C VAL A 154 -2.82 11.21 -7.23
N LEU A 155 -1.67 10.55 -7.29
CA LEU A 155 -1.55 9.11 -7.52
C LEU A 155 -1.21 8.33 -6.25
N SER A 156 -0.43 8.91 -5.35
CA SER A 156 -0.26 8.38 -4.00
C SER A 156 -0.28 9.54 -3.00
N PRO A 157 -1.28 9.65 -2.12
CA PRO A 157 -1.38 10.74 -1.14
C PRO A 157 -0.22 10.79 -0.15
N PHE A 158 0.39 9.62 0.12
CA PHE A 158 1.43 9.47 1.13
C PHE A 158 2.72 9.02 0.46
N ALA A 159 3.70 9.90 0.46
CA ALA A 159 5.00 9.61 -0.12
C ALA A 159 6.13 10.20 0.72
N SER A 160 7.32 9.68 0.46
CA SER A 160 8.56 10.23 0.98
C SER A 160 9.49 10.54 -0.20
N LYS A 161 10.41 11.49 0.01
CA LYS A 161 11.43 11.75 -1.01
C LYS A 161 12.36 10.54 -1.15
N PRO A 162 12.53 9.98 -2.36
CA PRO A 162 13.41 8.84 -2.54
C PRO A 162 14.86 9.23 -2.25
N ARG A 163 15.58 8.37 -1.52
CA ARG A 163 17.01 8.55 -1.18
C ARG A 163 17.87 7.66 -2.06
N GLY A 164 18.68 8.26 -2.93
CA GLY A 164 19.59 7.55 -3.84
C GLY A 164 18.95 7.10 -5.16
N ARG A 165 19.79 6.59 -6.06
CA ARG A 165 19.41 6.27 -7.46
C ARG A 165 18.35 5.17 -7.53
N ASN A 166 18.51 4.09 -6.77
CA ASN A 166 17.62 2.93 -6.82
C ASN A 166 16.21 3.27 -6.29
N ALA A 167 16.13 3.96 -5.16
CA ALA A 167 14.84 4.41 -4.62
C ALA A 167 14.12 5.38 -5.57
N ARG A 168 14.87 6.25 -6.26
CA ARG A 168 14.31 7.18 -7.26
C ARG A 168 13.78 6.42 -8.48
N ALA A 169 14.52 5.43 -8.99
CA ALA A 169 14.06 4.59 -10.09
C ALA A 169 12.80 3.79 -9.72
N ALA A 170 12.75 3.20 -8.51
CA ALA A 170 11.57 2.50 -8.00
C ALA A 170 10.36 3.44 -7.86
N CYS A 171 10.57 4.67 -7.37
CA CYS A 171 9.53 5.70 -7.28
C CYS A 171 8.98 6.06 -8.67
N ILE A 172 9.85 6.34 -9.65
CA ILE A 172 9.42 6.63 -11.04
C ILE A 172 8.61 5.47 -11.61
N LYS A 173 9.11 4.23 -11.47
CA LYS A 173 8.41 3.03 -11.96
C LYS A 173 7.02 2.93 -11.33
N ARG A 174 6.91 3.08 -10.01
CA ARG A 174 5.62 3.06 -9.29
C ARG A 174 4.66 4.11 -9.83
N ILE A 175 5.08 5.37 -9.93
CA ILE A 175 4.20 6.46 -10.38
C ILE A 175 3.72 6.22 -11.80
N LYS A 176 4.61 5.82 -12.72
CA LYS A 176 4.22 5.48 -14.10
C LYS A 176 3.22 4.32 -14.16
N SER A 177 3.41 3.28 -13.35
CA SER A 177 2.42 2.19 -13.26
C SER A 177 1.08 2.70 -12.71
N LEU A 178 1.08 3.57 -11.69
CA LEU A 178 -0.13 4.15 -11.12
C LEU A 178 -0.87 5.09 -12.11
N MET A 179 -0.16 5.76 -13.01
CA MET A 179 -0.78 6.59 -14.07
C MET A 179 -1.68 5.77 -15.00
N HIS A 180 -1.43 4.47 -15.13
CA HIS A 180 -2.15 3.58 -16.05
C HIS A 180 -3.05 2.56 -15.33
N ALA A 181 -3.09 2.59 -14.00
CA ALA A 181 -3.97 1.74 -13.22
C ALA A 181 -5.43 2.16 -13.44
N ALA A 182 -6.25 1.27 -14.01
CA ALA A 182 -7.66 1.51 -14.29
C ALA A 182 -8.56 1.09 -13.11
N THR A 183 -8.10 0.15 -12.29
CA THR A 183 -8.89 -0.43 -11.21
C THR A 183 -8.20 -0.31 -9.83
N PRO A 184 -8.97 -0.29 -8.73
CA PRO A 184 -8.40 -0.34 -7.38
C PRO A 184 -7.54 -1.59 -7.13
N ALA A 185 -7.88 -2.71 -7.79
CA ALA A 185 -7.11 -3.95 -7.69
C ALA A 185 -5.72 -3.80 -8.33
N GLU A 186 -5.64 -3.32 -9.57
CA GLU A 186 -4.35 -3.01 -10.22
C GLU A 186 -3.51 -2.06 -9.38
N ARG A 187 -4.15 -1.01 -8.84
CA ARG A 187 -3.48 -0.05 -7.96
C ARG A 187 -2.88 -0.74 -6.73
N LEU A 188 -3.66 -1.58 -6.06
CA LEU A 188 -3.20 -2.33 -4.90
C LEU A 188 -2.04 -3.27 -5.28
N ALA A 189 -2.11 -3.97 -6.41
CA ALA A 189 -1.03 -4.83 -6.89
C ALA A 189 0.27 -4.06 -7.10
N ILE A 190 0.22 -2.87 -7.72
CA ILE A 190 1.38 -1.98 -7.92
C ILE A 190 1.98 -1.55 -6.57
N LEU A 191 1.13 -1.19 -5.60
CA LEU A 191 1.57 -0.79 -4.26
C LEU A 191 2.23 -1.95 -3.51
N ILE A 192 1.66 -3.16 -3.61
CA ILE A 192 2.22 -4.38 -3.01
C ILE A 192 3.57 -4.72 -3.65
N ASP A 193 3.68 -4.72 -4.98
CA ASP A 193 4.95 -4.99 -5.68
C ASP A 193 6.02 -3.95 -5.33
N SER A 194 5.64 -2.68 -5.22
CA SER A 194 6.57 -1.63 -4.86
C SER A 194 7.05 -1.70 -3.40
N ALA A 195 6.20 -2.14 -2.47
CA ALA A 195 6.56 -2.25 -1.06
C ALA A 195 7.26 -3.57 -0.74
N GLY A 196 6.98 -4.62 -1.50
CA GLY A 196 7.39 -5.99 -1.21
C GLY A 196 6.51 -6.62 -0.13
N ILE A 197 6.42 -5.99 1.04
CA ILE A 197 5.55 -6.36 2.15
C ILE A 197 4.79 -5.10 2.58
N LEU A 198 3.47 -5.14 2.49
CA LEU A 198 2.60 -4.00 2.73
C LEU A 198 1.62 -4.31 3.86
N HIS A 199 1.69 -3.56 4.96
CA HIS A 199 0.75 -3.71 6.06
C HIS A 199 -0.65 -3.23 5.64
N LEU A 200 -1.71 -3.90 6.11
CA LEU A 200 -3.09 -3.57 5.74
C LEU A 200 -3.44 -2.11 6.06
N ALA A 201 -2.99 -1.60 7.20
CA ALA A 201 -3.24 -0.20 7.57
C ALA A 201 -2.62 0.80 6.58
N ASP A 202 -1.48 0.47 5.99
CA ASP A 202 -0.84 1.31 4.98
C ASP A 202 -1.55 1.18 3.63
N ALA A 203 -1.98 -0.03 3.25
CA ALA A 203 -2.81 -0.25 2.07
C ALA A 203 -4.13 0.53 2.15
N VAL A 204 -4.81 0.50 3.30
CA VAL A 204 -6.02 1.28 3.62
C VAL A 204 -5.79 2.77 3.37
N ARG A 205 -4.68 3.31 3.87
CA ARG A 205 -4.34 4.73 3.67
C ARG A 205 -4.03 5.03 2.21
N LEU A 206 -3.23 4.20 1.55
CA LEU A 206 -2.81 4.43 0.16
C LEU A 206 -3.99 4.33 -0.82
N LEU A 207 -4.95 3.45 -0.59
CA LEU A 207 -6.19 3.36 -1.37
C LEU A 207 -7.30 4.31 -0.88
N GLN A 208 -7.16 4.83 0.34
CA GLN A 208 -8.21 5.58 1.04
C GLN A 208 -9.55 4.83 1.04
N GLU A 209 -9.51 3.53 1.31
CA GLU A 209 -10.67 2.65 1.40
C GLU A 209 -10.80 2.09 2.82
N THR A 210 -11.94 1.51 3.17
CA THR A 210 -12.08 0.84 4.47
C THR A 210 -11.19 -0.42 4.54
N PRO A 211 -10.85 -0.90 5.74
CA PRO A 211 -10.13 -2.17 5.89
C PRO A 211 -10.81 -3.35 5.19
N GLU A 212 -12.14 -3.42 5.28
CA GLU A 212 -12.94 -4.50 4.69
C GLU A 212 -12.89 -4.45 3.16
N GLU A 213 -13.08 -3.28 2.56
CA GLU A 213 -13.03 -3.12 1.12
C GLU A 213 -11.59 -3.31 0.59
N THR A 214 -10.58 -2.88 1.34
CA THR A 214 -9.17 -3.12 0.98
C THR A 214 -8.84 -4.63 0.92
N VAL A 215 -9.32 -5.41 1.89
CA VAL A 215 -9.18 -6.88 1.89
C VAL A 215 -9.95 -7.49 0.71
N ARG A 216 -11.18 -7.01 0.44
CA ARG A 216 -12.00 -7.48 -0.69
C ARG A 216 -11.38 -7.16 -2.05
N ILE A 217 -10.72 -6.01 -2.19
CA ILE A 217 -9.95 -5.65 -3.39
C ILE A 217 -8.77 -6.62 -3.52
N GLY A 218 -8.04 -6.86 -2.43
CA GLY A 218 -6.92 -7.80 -2.40
C GLY A 218 -7.29 -9.23 -2.74
N SER A 219 -8.47 -9.72 -2.33
CA SER A 219 -8.92 -11.08 -2.65
C SER A 219 -9.14 -11.30 -4.15
N LYS A 220 -9.46 -10.24 -4.91
CA LYS A 220 -9.60 -10.31 -6.38
C LYS A 220 -8.25 -10.51 -7.09
N LEU A 221 -7.14 -10.13 -6.46
CA LEU A 221 -5.79 -10.30 -7.02
C LEU A 221 -5.39 -11.78 -7.11
N ARG A 222 -5.80 -12.60 -6.13
CA ARG A 222 -5.61 -14.06 -6.19
C ARG A 222 -6.47 -14.70 -7.30
N ALA A 223 -7.70 -14.22 -7.50
CA ALA A 223 -8.63 -14.81 -8.45
C ALA A 223 -8.26 -14.55 -9.92
N ALA A 224 -7.66 -13.39 -10.24
CA ALA A 224 -7.22 -13.05 -11.59
C ALA A 224 -6.03 -13.91 -12.08
N GLY A 225 -5.24 -14.46 -11.15
CA GLY A 225 -4.11 -15.35 -11.44
C GLY A 225 -4.48 -16.75 -11.94
N GLY A 226 -5.73 -17.18 -11.75
CA GLY A 226 -6.20 -18.51 -12.15
C GLY A 226 -6.59 -18.67 -13.62
N GLN A 227 -6.55 -17.60 -14.44
CA GLN A 227 -7.04 -17.63 -15.82
C GLN A 227 -5.99 -17.47 -16.92
N THR A 228 -4.70 -17.25 -16.59
CA THR A 228 -3.67 -16.98 -17.61
C THR A 228 -2.63 -18.11 -17.78
N SER A 229 -2.70 -19.21 -17.03
CA SER A 229 -1.75 -20.32 -17.09
C SER A 229 -2.33 -21.61 -17.71
N LYS A 230 -3.21 -21.49 -18.72
CA LYS A 230 -3.61 -22.62 -19.58
C LYS A 230 -3.27 -22.36 -21.05
N GLN A 231 -1.97 -22.18 -21.35
CA GLN A 231 -1.41 -22.53 -22.66
C GLN A 231 0.12 -22.34 -22.63
N THR A 232 0.82 -23.37 -22.14
CA THR A 232 2.08 -23.91 -22.69
C THR A 232 2.56 -25.01 -21.76
N SER A 233 2.03 -26.21 -21.98
CA SER A 233 2.65 -27.44 -21.53
C SER A 233 3.89 -27.71 -22.38
N SER A 234 5.07 -27.58 -21.77
CA SER A 234 6.25 -28.34 -22.16
C SER A 234 7.20 -28.49 -20.96
N GLU A 235 7.25 -29.73 -20.49
CA GLU A 235 8.26 -30.43 -19.70
C GLU A 235 9.58 -29.68 -19.40
N SER A 236 9.88 -29.48 -18.11
CA SER A 236 11.18 -29.84 -17.48
C SER A 236 11.25 -29.42 -16.01
N THR A 237 11.63 -30.39 -15.16
CA THR A 237 12.28 -30.25 -13.83
C THR A 237 11.62 -29.39 -12.74
N GLY A 238 10.89 -30.06 -11.83
CA GLY A 238 11.19 -30.05 -10.38
C GLY A 238 11.27 -28.73 -9.60
N GLN A 239 10.74 -27.62 -10.09
CA GLN A 239 10.54 -26.39 -9.32
C GLN A 239 9.07 -25.99 -9.44
N HIS A 240 8.30 -26.16 -8.36
CA HIS A 240 6.94 -25.63 -8.30
C HIS A 240 7.01 -24.12 -8.50
N PRO A 241 6.33 -23.55 -9.52
CA PRO A 241 6.29 -22.11 -9.70
C PRO A 241 5.58 -21.54 -8.48
N VAL A 242 6.34 -20.84 -7.62
CA VAL A 242 5.74 -19.98 -6.59
C VAL A 242 4.92 -18.97 -7.35
N ASP A 243 3.60 -19.07 -7.22
CA ASP A 243 2.65 -18.20 -7.91
C ASP A 243 3.07 -16.74 -7.68
N GLU A 244 3.41 -16.00 -8.75
CA GLU A 244 3.92 -14.62 -8.65
C GLU A 244 2.86 -13.63 -8.15
N ASN A 245 1.65 -14.14 -7.90
CA ASN A 245 0.52 -13.38 -7.40
C ASN A 245 0.74 -12.93 -5.96
N PRO A 246 0.31 -11.70 -5.61
CA PRO A 246 0.38 -11.24 -4.24
C PRO A 246 -0.54 -12.07 -3.34
N ILE A 247 -0.07 -12.34 -2.13
CA ILE A 247 -0.84 -13.07 -1.11
C ILE A 247 -1.23 -12.15 0.03
N PHE A 248 -2.29 -12.52 0.72
CA PHE A 248 -2.74 -11.86 1.96
C PHE A 248 -2.51 -12.82 3.12
N LEU A 249 -1.83 -12.33 4.16
CA LEU A 249 -1.54 -13.04 5.40
C LEU A 249 -2.35 -12.44 6.55
N GLN A 250 -2.92 -13.30 7.38
CA GLN A 250 -3.78 -12.91 8.49
C GLN A 250 -3.21 -13.44 9.82
N GLY A 251 -2.50 -12.57 10.54
CA GLY A 251 -2.07 -12.79 11.92
C GLY A 251 -2.62 -11.73 12.86
N GLU A 252 -1.85 -11.39 13.89
CA GLU A 252 -2.17 -10.21 14.73
C GLU A 252 -2.11 -8.93 13.89
N LYS A 253 -1.08 -8.85 13.05
CA LYS A 253 -0.99 -7.89 11.96
C LYS A 253 -1.41 -8.56 10.65
N LYS A 254 -1.89 -7.75 9.72
CA LYS A 254 -2.38 -8.20 8.41
C LYS A 254 -1.48 -7.61 7.34
N PHE A 255 -1.04 -8.45 6.41
CA PHE A 255 -0.08 -8.05 5.39
C PHE A 255 -0.48 -8.54 4.00
N PHE A 256 -0.13 -7.75 3.01
CA PHE A 256 -0.02 -8.18 1.63
C PHE A 256 1.45 -8.39 1.28
N LEU A 257 1.78 -9.52 0.67
CA LEU A 257 3.13 -9.84 0.21
C LEU A 257 3.12 -9.90 -1.32
N SER A 258 4.10 -9.26 -1.95
CA SER A 258 4.34 -9.42 -3.38
C SER A 258 4.85 -10.82 -3.71
N GLY A 259 4.61 -11.32 -4.92
CA GLY A 259 5.16 -12.62 -5.36
C GLY A 259 6.68 -12.69 -5.22
N ARG A 260 7.39 -11.58 -5.45
CA ARG A 260 8.84 -11.49 -5.23
C ARG A 260 9.23 -11.71 -3.77
N SER A 261 8.47 -11.13 -2.83
CA SER A 261 8.69 -11.36 -1.39
C SER A 261 8.35 -12.78 -0.99
N VAL A 262 7.27 -13.35 -1.54
CA VAL A 262 6.92 -14.75 -1.32
C VAL A 262 8.06 -15.65 -1.79
N ALA A 263 8.51 -15.52 -3.03
CA ALA A 263 9.61 -16.31 -3.59
C ALA A 263 10.91 -16.16 -2.79
N ARG A 264 11.26 -14.93 -2.38
CA ARG A 264 12.42 -14.66 -1.54
C ARG A 264 12.32 -15.39 -0.20
N LEU A 265 11.22 -15.20 0.54
CA LEU A 265 11.04 -15.80 1.86
C LEU A 265 10.95 -17.33 1.78
N SER A 266 10.28 -17.89 0.77
CA SER A 266 10.23 -19.33 0.53
C SER A 266 11.62 -19.92 0.27
N SER A 267 12.45 -19.20 -0.50
CA SER A 267 13.83 -19.60 -0.76
C SER A 267 14.68 -19.55 0.51
N GLU A 268 14.57 -18.48 1.30
CA GLU A 268 15.27 -18.35 2.58
C GLU A 268 14.88 -19.45 3.58
N ILE A 269 13.58 -19.78 3.69
CA ILE A 269 13.11 -20.91 4.51
C ILE A 269 13.68 -22.24 3.98
N SER A 270 13.68 -22.44 2.66
CA SER A 270 14.17 -23.68 2.06
C SER A 270 15.66 -23.89 2.34
N VAL A 271 16.48 -22.84 2.22
CA VAL A 271 17.91 -22.87 2.56
C VAL A 271 18.10 -23.18 4.04
N PHE A 272 17.36 -22.50 4.92
CA PHE A 272 17.40 -22.76 6.36
C PHE A 272 17.09 -24.23 6.69
N LEU A 273 16.00 -24.77 6.15
CA LEU A 273 15.59 -26.15 6.37
C LEU A 273 16.59 -27.16 5.78
N GLN A 274 17.18 -26.89 4.61
CA GLN A 274 18.24 -27.74 4.06
C GLN A 274 19.44 -27.83 5.00
N THR A 275 19.91 -26.70 5.53
CA THR A 275 21.00 -26.68 6.51
C THR A 275 20.61 -27.39 7.81
N PHE A 276 19.37 -27.21 8.26
CA PHE A 276 18.85 -27.89 9.45
C PHE A 276 18.82 -29.41 9.27
N HIS A 277 18.26 -29.92 8.17
CA HIS A 277 18.18 -31.35 7.90
C HIS A 277 19.55 -32.01 7.75
N GLN A 278 20.53 -31.31 7.17
CA GLN A 278 21.91 -31.81 7.07
C GLN A 278 22.59 -31.92 8.44
N SER A 279 22.33 -30.98 9.34
CA SER A 279 22.90 -30.98 10.70
C SER A 279 22.16 -31.91 11.65
N HIS A 280 20.87 -32.17 11.41
CA HIS A 280 20.01 -33.01 12.25
C HIS A 280 19.20 -34.04 11.44
N PRO A 281 19.84 -35.05 10.81
CA PRO A 281 19.17 -35.96 9.88
C PRO A 281 18.05 -36.83 10.49
N SER A 282 18.12 -37.08 11.79
CA SER A 282 17.15 -37.92 12.53
C SER A 282 15.98 -37.12 13.10
N GLN A 283 16.03 -35.77 13.06
CA GLN A 283 14.94 -34.94 13.57
C GLN A 283 13.81 -34.82 12.56
N LYS A 284 12.57 -34.69 13.05
CA LYS A 284 11.36 -34.57 12.21
C LYS A 284 11.31 -33.27 11.39
N GLY A 285 12.03 -32.24 11.80
CA GLY A 285 12.06 -30.92 11.17
C GLY A 285 12.48 -29.85 12.17
N ALA A 286 12.48 -28.59 11.73
CA ALA A 286 12.71 -27.44 12.61
C ALA A 286 11.41 -26.99 13.28
N LEU A 287 11.47 -26.41 14.48
CA LEU A 287 10.28 -25.85 15.13
C LEU A 287 9.86 -24.53 14.45
N LEU A 288 8.56 -24.23 14.48
CA LEU A 288 8.03 -22.95 13.95
C LEU A 288 8.78 -21.74 14.51
N ASP A 289 9.00 -21.70 15.82
CA ASP A 289 9.68 -20.57 16.48
C ASP A 289 11.11 -20.37 15.99
N GLU A 290 11.82 -21.45 15.65
CA GLU A 290 13.17 -21.38 15.07
C GLU A 290 13.14 -20.76 13.67
N VAL A 291 12.15 -21.12 12.84
CA VAL A 291 11.95 -20.53 11.52
C VAL A 291 11.58 -19.05 11.64
N VAL A 292 10.74 -18.69 12.61
CA VAL A 292 10.36 -17.29 12.87
C VAL A 292 11.58 -16.45 13.28
N LEU A 293 12.36 -16.95 14.23
CA LEU A 293 13.53 -16.25 14.74
C LEU A 293 14.67 -16.14 13.71
N SER A 294 14.78 -17.08 12.78
CA SER A 294 15.84 -17.10 11.77
C SER A 294 15.48 -16.32 10.51
N VAL A 295 14.31 -16.61 9.92
CA VAL A 295 13.91 -16.13 8.58
C VAL A 295 12.77 -15.12 8.65
N LEU A 296 11.70 -15.40 9.41
CA LEU A 296 10.47 -14.59 9.39
C LEU A 296 10.40 -13.52 10.48
N LYS A 297 11.52 -12.85 10.76
CA LYS A 297 11.67 -11.86 11.85
C LYS A 297 10.71 -10.68 11.78
N GLU A 298 10.17 -10.40 10.60
CA GLU A 298 9.23 -9.30 10.37
C GLU A 298 7.79 -9.66 10.77
N PHE A 299 7.51 -10.95 11.04
CA PHE A 299 6.18 -11.46 11.33
C PHE A 299 6.05 -11.89 12.79
N ASP A 300 4.90 -11.58 13.40
CA ASP A 300 4.48 -12.25 14.63
C ASP A 300 4.22 -13.74 14.37
N THR A 301 4.23 -14.56 15.41
CA THR A 301 4.07 -16.03 15.30
C THR A 301 2.80 -16.42 14.53
N ARG A 302 1.69 -15.66 14.67
CA ARG A 302 0.44 -15.96 13.97
C ARG A 302 0.54 -15.61 12.48
N THR A 303 1.13 -14.47 12.13
CA THR A 303 1.39 -14.09 10.74
C THR A 303 2.36 -15.06 10.07
N ALA A 304 3.44 -15.43 10.77
CA ALA A 304 4.40 -16.40 10.26
C ALA A 304 3.75 -17.77 10.05
N ARG A 305 2.91 -18.22 10.99
CA ARG A 305 2.12 -19.44 10.84
C ARG A 305 1.25 -19.40 9.59
N SER A 306 0.53 -18.29 9.35
CA SER A 306 -0.27 -18.09 8.13
C SER A 306 0.57 -18.19 6.86
N PHE A 307 1.83 -17.73 6.86
CA PHE A 307 2.74 -17.88 5.73
C PHE A 307 3.19 -19.33 5.54
N ILE A 308 3.52 -20.04 6.63
CA ILE A 308 3.89 -21.46 6.57
C ILE A 308 2.72 -22.31 6.08
N ASP A 309 1.50 -22.09 6.59
CA ASP A 309 0.30 -22.80 6.13
C ASP A 309 0.10 -22.60 4.61
N PHE A 310 0.33 -21.38 4.09
CA PHE A 310 0.32 -21.12 2.64
C PHE A 310 1.35 -21.95 1.87
N LEU A 311 2.58 -22.12 2.40
CA LEU A 311 3.62 -22.94 1.75
C LEU A 311 3.34 -24.45 1.85
N VAL A 312 2.65 -24.89 2.91
CA VAL A 312 2.18 -26.27 3.08
C VAL A 312 1.05 -26.57 2.10
N GLU A 313 0.08 -25.67 1.96
CA GLU A 313 -0.98 -25.77 0.93
C GLU A 313 -0.39 -25.82 -0.49
N GLY A 314 0.70 -25.08 -0.73
CA GLY A 314 1.47 -25.12 -1.97
C GLY A 314 2.36 -26.37 -2.16
N GLY A 315 2.41 -27.30 -1.20
CA GLY A 315 3.18 -28.55 -1.27
C GLY A 315 4.70 -28.40 -1.14
N THR A 316 5.19 -27.19 -0.84
CA THR A 316 6.63 -26.93 -0.69
C THR A 316 7.15 -27.43 0.67
N LEU A 317 6.32 -27.28 1.71
CA LEU A 317 6.64 -27.67 3.08
C LEU A 317 5.66 -28.73 3.58
N VAL A 318 6.10 -29.49 4.58
CA VAL A 318 5.23 -30.35 5.38
C VAL A 318 5.36 -29.91 6.83
N MET A 319 4.23 -29.87 7.53
CA MET A 319 4.18 -29.50 8.94
C MET A 319 3.39 -30.52 9.75
N GLU A 320 4.06 -31.13 10.71
CA GLU A 320 3.52 -32.21 11.56
C GLU A 320 3.91 -31.93 13.01
N GLU A 321 2.96 -31.96 13.94
CA GLU A 321 3.20 -31.78 15.39
C GLU A 321 3.99 -30.50 15.76
N GLY A 322 3.94 -29.45 14.92
CA GLY A 322 4.69 -28.20 15.12
C GLY A 322 6.10 -28.18 14.51
N PHE A 323 6.56 -29.31 13.95
CA PHE A 323 7.79 -29.40 13.17
C PHE A 323 7.53 -29.10 11.70
N ILE A 324 8.44 -28.35 11.09
CA ILE A 324 8.40 -27.93 9.70
C ILE A 324 9.59 -28.57 8.99
N ARG A 325 9.33 -29.22 7.87
CA ARG A 325 10.35 -29.78 6.98
C ARG A 325 10.01 -29.52 5.52
N LEU A 326 11.00 -29.74 4.66
CA LEU A 326 10.81 -29.75 3.22
C LEU A 326 10.02 -31.00 2.84
N SER A 327 9.10 -30.89 1.87
CA SER A 327 8.31 -32.03 1.42
C SER A 327 9.16 -33.18 0.86
N ALA A 328 10.31 -32.85 0.26
CA ALA A 328 11.29 -33.82 -0.24
C ALA A 328 12.15 -34.48 0.86
N PHE A 329 12.13 -34.00 2.11
CA PHE A 329 12.93 -34.55 3.19
C PHE A 329 12.16 -35.63 3.95
N THR A 330 12.78 -36.81 4.11
CA THR A 330 12.30 -37.89 4.98
C THR A 330 13.28 -38.04 6.13
N PRO A 331 12.86 -37.87 7.40
CA PRO A 331 13.71 -38.09 8.56
C PRO A 331 14.29 -39.49 8.56
N ARG A 332 15.56 -39.62 8.93
CA ARG A 332 16.22 -40.94 9.05
C ARG A 332 15.64 -41.68 10.25
N ASP A 333 15.17 -42.90 10.00
CA ASP A 333 14.75 -43.82 11.05
C ASP A 333 15.97 -44.58 11.59
N ASP A 334 16.56 -44.06 12.67
CA ASP A 334 17.76 -44.66 13.26
C ASP A 334 17.47 -46.06 13.84
N GLU A 335 16.23 -46.39 14.24
CA GLU A 335 15.87 -47.73 14.74
C GLU A 335 15.89 -48.80 13.63
N ARG A 336 15.59 -48.44 12.38
CA ARG A 336 15.75 -49.33 11.23
C ARG A 336 17.20 -49.48 10.79
N PHE A 337 17.99 -48.41 10.88
CA PHE A 337 19.39 -48.43 10.44
C PHE A 337 20.26 -49.39 11.28
N PHE A 338 19.99 -49.49 12.59
CA PHE A 338 20.68 -50.45 13.45
C PHE A 338 20.23 -51.91 13.23
N LYS A 339 18.96 -52.16 12.87
CA LYS A 339 18.48 -53.53 12.58
C LYS A 339 19.08 -54.12 11.30
N ASP A 340 19.31 -53.32 10.27
CA ASP A 340 19.90 -53.77 9.00
C ASP A 340 21.43 -53.90 9.04
N SER A 341 22.10 -53.37 10.08
CA SER A 341 23.55 -53.50 10.26
C SER A 341 23.98 -54.63 11.21
N GLU A 342 23.02 -55.29 11.87
CA GLU A 342 23.22 -56.51 12.66
C GLU A 342 22.73 -57.80 11.93
N SER A 343 22.34 -57.70 10.65
CA SER A 343 21.87 -58.82 9.82
C SER A 343 22.95 -59.42 8.92
#